data_AF-A0A381XV84-F1
#
_entry.id   AF-A0A381XV84-F1
#
_cell.length_a   1.000
_cell.length_b   1.000
_cell.length_c   1.000
_cell.angle_alpha   90.00
_cell.angle_beta   90.00
_cell.angle_gamma   90.00
#
_symmetry.space_group_name_H-M   'P 1'
#
loop_
_entity.id
_entity.type
_entity.pdbx_description
1 polymer ?
#
loop_
_entity_poly.entity_id
_entity_poly.type
_entity_poly.pdbx_seq_one_letter_code
_entity_poly.pdbx_strand_id
1 'polypeptide(L)'
;MPWSLVSQKTFNSQRNIVMTVYGTGKYQFKVVENFFKRPRGWPFVEVADVAVDSLDNVYVFNRGPYAAIMCFDRHGTYISGWGKIG
;
A
#
# COMPACT_ATOMS: atom_id res chain seq x y z
N MET A 1 37.41 9.34 -23.00
CA MET A 1 36.38 9.87 -22.08
C MET A 1 35.71 8.69 -21.41
N PRO A 2 35.91 8.44 -20.11
CA PRO A 2 35.48 7.20 -19.47
C PRO A 2 33.96 7.15 -19.26
N TRP A 3 33.40 5.95 -19.36
CA TRP A 3 31.97 5.62 -19.25
C TRP A 3 31.33 5.94 -17.88
N SER A 4 32.12 6.38 -16.89
CA SER A 4 31.66 6.69 -15.53
C SER A 4 30.88 8.01 -15.39
N LEU A 5 30.93 8.91 -16.38
CA LEU A 5 30.29 10.24 -16.29
C LEU A 5 28.91 10.33 -16.99
N VAL A 6 28.47 9.28 -17.69
CA VAL A 6 27.16 9.25 -18.37
C VAL A 6 26.05 8.68 -17.47
N SER A 7 26.38 7.88 -16.46
CA SER A 7 25.39 7.26 -15.57
C SER A 7 24.85 8.21 -14.49
N GLN A 8 25.62 9.22 -14.07
CA GLN A 8 25.22 10.14 -13.00
C GLN A 8 24.35 11.31 -13.48
N LYS A 9 24.21 11.53 -14.80
CA LYS A 9 23.40 12.64 -15.35
C LYS A 9 21.93 12.32 -15.66
N THR A 10 21.46 11.09 -15.40
CA THR A 10 20.02 10.73 -15.54
C THR A 10 19.39 10.24 -14.23
N PHE A 11 20.16 10.08 -13.15
CA PHE A 11 19.65 9.68 -11.83
C PHE A 11 19.51 10.86 -10.85
N ASN A 12 19.25 12.05 -11.36
CA ASN A 12 18.87 13.22 -10.56
C ASN A 12 17.64 13.92 -11.15
N SER A 13 16.66 13.11 -11.59
CA SER A 13 15.28 13.61 -11.62
C SER A 13 14.90 13.86 -10.18
N GLN A 14 14.92 15.12 -9.79
CA GLN A 14 14.42 15.58 -8.51
C GLN A 14 13.07 14.90 -8.29
N ARG A 15 12.99 14.03 -7.28
CA ARG A 15 11.70 13.67 -6.69
C ARG A 15 11.16 14.91 -6.00
N ASN A 16 10.79 15.90 -6.79
CA ASN A 16 9.64 16.72 -6.49
C ASN A 16 8.50 15.70 -6.46
N ILE A 17 8.28 15.12 -5.28
CA ILE A 17 7.06 14.37 -5.01
C ILE A 17 5.99 15.44 -5.12
N VAL A 18 5.50 15.67 -6.33
CA VAL A 18 4.25 16.37 -6.52
C VAL A 18 3.29 15.49 -5.75
N MET A 19 2.88 15.97 -4.56
CA MET A 19 1.91 15.29 -3.72
C MET A 19 0.62 15.32 -4.52
N THR A 20 0.46 14.35 -5.42
CA THR A 20 -0.67 14.29 -6.34
C THR A 20 -1.92 14.19 -5.49
N VAL A 21 -2.71 15.25 -5.53
CA VAL A 21 -4.01 15.29 -4.89
C VAL A 21 -5.01 14.73 -5.89
N TYR A 22 -5.74 13.71 -5.48
CA TYR A 22 -6.81 13.08 -6.25
C TYR A 22 -8.16 13.62 -5.78
N GLY A 23 -9.14 13.67 -6.67
CA GLY A 23 -10.48 14.17 -6.35
C GLY A 23 -10.63 15.69 -6.52
N THR A 24 -11.81 16.22 -6.17
CA THR A 24 -12.21 17.62 -6.37
C THR A 24 -13.11 18.13 -5.24
N GLY A 25 -13.23 19.46 -5.12
CA GLY A 25 -14.11 20.07 -4.11
C GLY A 25 -13.72 19.66 -2.69
N LYS A 26 -14.70 19.18 -1.91
CA LYS A 26 -14.52 18.73 -0.52
C LYS A 26 -13.87 17.34 -0.40
N TYR A 27 -13.80 16.56 -1.47
CA TYR A 27 -13.30 15.18 -1.46
C TYR A 27 -11.97 15.11 -2.18
N GLN A 28 -10.91 15.39 -1.45
CA GLN A 28 -9.54 15.36 -1.93
C GLN A 28 -8.73 14.34 -1.15
N PHE A 29 -7.93 13.55 -1.85
CA PHE A 29 -7.20 12.43 -1.30
C PHE A 29 -5.73 12.48 -1.71
N LYS A 30 -4.86 11.95 -0.85
CA LYS A 30 -3.45 11.76 -1.13
C LYS A 30 -3.12 10.30 -0.95
N VAL A 31 -2.31 9.77 -1.86
CA VAL A 31 -1.80 8.40 -1.73
C VAL A 31 -0.83 8.35 -0.57
N VAL A 32 -1.07 7.42 0.35
CA VAL A 32 -0.11 7.04 1.39
C VAL A 32 0.62 5.81 0.89
N GLU A 33 1.81 6.02 0.35
CA GLU A 33 2.64 4.91 -0.12
C GLU A 33 2.97 3.96 1.04
N ASN A 34 2.97 2.65 0.76
CA ASN A 34 3.34 1.62 1.72
C ASN A 34 2.50 1.61 3.01
N PHE A 35 1.23 1.99 2.93
CA PHE A 35 0.31 2.00 4.07
C PHE A 35 0.25 0.64 4.78
N PHE A 36 -0.02 -0.45 4.05
CA PHE A 36 -0.19 -1.79 4.64
C PHE A 36 1.12 -2.48 4.99
N LYS A 37 1.37 -2.61 6.30
CA LYS A 37 2.51 -3.31 6.90
C LYS A 37 2.11 -4.76 7.21
N ARG A 38 2.28 -5.63 6.21
CA ARG A 38 1.98 -7.07 6.32
C ARG A 38 3.07 -7.82 7.10
N PRO A 39 2.74 -8.99 7.68
CA PRO A 39 3.75 -9.92 8.15
C PRO A 39 4.78 -10.22 7.07
N ARG A 40 6.04 -10.42 7.49
CA ARG A 40 7.15 -10.67 6.56
C ARG A 40 6.83 -11.90 5.70
N GLY A 41 6.94 -11.75 4.38
CA GLY A 41 6.75 -12.84 3.41
C GLY A 41 5.29 -13.12 3.02
N TRP A 42 4.32 -12.39 3.56
CA TRP A 42 2.92 -12.54 3.19
C TRP A 42 2.57 -11.61 2.02
N PRO A 43 2.33 -12.10 0.79
CA PRO A 43 1.95 -11.27 -0.35
C PRO A 43 0.48 -10.82 -0.25
N PHE A 44 0.14 -9.69 -0.86
CA PHE A 44 -1.19 -9.50 -1.42
C PHE A 44 -1.19 -10.22 -2.76
N VAL A 45 -2.23 -11.01 -3.02
CA VAL A 45 -2.42 -11.69 -4.31
C VAL A 45 -3.49 -10.93 -5.08
N GLU A 46 -4.75 -11.35 -5.00
CA GLU A 46 -5.89 -10.59 -5.53
C GLU A 46 -6.67 -10.00 -4.36
N VAL A 47 -6.66 -8.67 -4.22
CA VAL A 47 -7.51 -7.98 -3.25
C VAL A 47 -8.83 -7.68 -3.95
N ALA A 48 -9.88 -8.39 -3.56
CA ALA A 48 -11.20 -8.27 -4.20
C ALA A 48 -12.03 -7.13 -3.59
N ASP A 49 -11.84 -6.84 -2.30
CA ASP A 49 -12.60 -5.80 -1.62
C ASP A 49 -11.91 -5.29 -0.33
N VAL A 50 -12.34 -4.13 0.15
CA VAL A 50 -11.94 -3.53 1.42
C VAL A 50 -13.13 -2.96 2.19
N ALA A 51 -13.12 -3.08 3.51
CA ALA A 51 -14.09 -2.45 4.40
C ALA A 51 -13.40 -1.75 5.56
N VAL A 52 -14.08 -0.79 6.18
CA VAL A 52 -13.61 -0.08 7.38
C VAL A 52 -14.66 -0.12 8.48
N ASP A 53 -14.21 -0.25 9.73
CA ASP A 53 -15.09 -0.14 10.89
C ASP A 53 -15.02 1.26 11.54
N SER A 54 -15.81 1.47 12.59
CA SER A 54 -15.87 2.74 13.35
C SER A 54 -14.59 3.10 14.11
N LEU A 55 -13.62 2.18 14.20
CA LEU A 55 -12.32 2.40 14.84
C LEU A 55 -11.21 2.61 13.79
N ASP A 56 -11.58 2.75 12.52
CA ASP A 56 -10.68 2.84 11.36
C ASP A 56 -9.82 1.60 11.15
N ASN A 57 -10.26 0.42 11.61
CA ASN A 57 -9.62 -0.82 11.18
C ASN A 57 -9.99 -1.11 9.73
N VAL A 58 -9.01 -1.50 8.94
CA VAL A 58 -9.16 -1.84 7.53
C VAL A 58 -9.17 -3.35 7.36
N TYR A 59 -10.24 -3.88 6.77
CA TYR A 59 -10.43 -5.29 6.46
C TYR A 59 -10.20 -5.48 4.98
N VAL A 60 -9.23 -6.31 4.61
CA VAL A 60 -8.82 -6.55 3.22
C VAL A 60 -9.16 -7.99 2.86
N PHE A 61 -10.13 -8.17 1.96
CA PHE A 61 -10.42 -9.48 1.39
C PHE A 61 -9.40 -9.78 0.29
N ASN A 62 -8.45 -10.66 0.61
CA ASN A 62 -7.37 -11.03 -0.29
C ASN A 62 -7.40 -12.54 -0.57
N ARG A 63 -7.02 -12.93 -1.79
CA ARG A 63 -6.97 -14.33 -2.20
C ARG A 63 -5.61 -15.00 -1.98
N GLY A 64 -4.87 -14.53 -0.98
CA GLY A 64 -3.58 -15.08 -0.59
C GLY A 64 -3.71 -16.37 0.23
N PRO A 65 -2.61 -17.11 0.37
CA PRO A 65 -2.63 -18.44 1.01
C PRO A 65 -2.69 -18.38 2.55
N TYR A 66 -2.45 -17.22 3.15
CA TYR A 66 -2.21 -17.11 4.59
C TYR A 66 -3.41 -16.65 5.41
N ALA A 67 -4.24 -15.77 4.86
CA ALA A 67 -5.50 -15.33 5.45
C ALA A 67 -6.42 -14.85 4.34
N ALA A 68 -7.69 -15.26 4.33
CA ALA A 68 -8.67 -14.73 3.38
C ALA A 68 -9.00 -13.26 3.71
N ILE A 69 -9.16 -12.94 4.99
CA ILE A 69 -9.35 -11.56 5.47
C ILE A 69 -8.11 -11.15 6.27
N MET A 70 -7.45 -10.07 5.86
CA MET A 70 -6.38 -9.41 6.63
C MET A 70 -6.90 -8.14 7.27
N CYS A 71 -6.61 -7.94 8.55
CA CYS A 71 -7.06 -6.79 9.32
C CYS A 71 -5.88 -5.91 9.68
N PHE A 72 -6.05 -4.60 9.51
CA PHE A 72 -5.04 -3.60 9.81
C PHE A 72 -5.63 -2.48 10.65
N ASP A 73 -4.83 -1.87 11.51
CA ASP A 73 -5.22 -0.64 12.20
C ASP A 73 -5.21 0.56 11.23
N ARG A 74 -5.62 1.73 11.73
CA ARG A 74 -5.63 2.99 10.98
C ARG A 74 -4.27 3.47 10.49
N HIS A 75 -3.18 2.90 11.00
CA HIS A 75 -1.80 3.16 10.59
C HIS A 75 -1.26 2.08 9.65
N GLY A 76 -2.13 1.17 9.19
CA GLY A 76 -1.83 0.06 8.31
C GLY A 76 -1.01 -1.04 8.96
N THR A 77 -0.92 -1.08 10.29
CA THR A 77 -0.25 -2.15 11.04
C THR A 77 -1.15 -3.37 11.06
N TYR A 78 -0.62 -4.53 10.68
CA TYR A 78 -1.37 -5.79 10.76
C TYR A 78 -1.72 -6.11 12.22
N ILE A 79 -3.01 -6.31 12.50
CA ILE A 79 -3.52 -6.65 13.84
C ILE A 79 -3.93 -8.12 13.94
N SER A 80 -4.56 -8.67 12.89
CA SER A 80 -5.06 -10.04 12.85
C SER A 80 -5.51 -10.43 11.44
N GLY A 81 -5.93 -11.68 11.27
CA GLY A 81 -6.57 -12.14 10.05
C GLY A 81 -7.25 -13.50 10.27
N TRP A 82 -8.18 -13.84 9.40
CA TRP A 82 -8.91 -15.11 9.49
C TRP A 82 -9.33 -15.63 8.12
N GLY A 83 -9.80 -16.87 8.13
CA GLY A 83 -10.20 -17.62 6.94
C GLY A 83 -9.00 -18.10 6.14
N LYS A 84 -9.24 -19.13 5.32
CA LYS A 84 -8.31 -19.63 4.32
C LYS A 84 -9.06 -19.76 3.01
N ILE A 85 -8.38 -19.51 1.91
CA ILE A 85 -8.88 -19.98 0.62
C ILE A 85 -8.55 -21.47 0.55
N GLY A 86 -9.55 -22.27 0.20
CA GLY A 86 -9.52 -23.73 0.24
C GLY A 86 -8.36 -24.34 -0.52
#